data_AF-A0A950ITN1-F1
#
_entry.id   AF-A0A950ITN1-F1
#
_cell.length_a   1.000
_cell.length_b   1.000
_cell.length_c   1.000
_cell.angle_alpha   90.00
_cell.angle_beta   90.00
_cell.angle_gamma   90.00
#
_symmetry.space_group_name_H-M   'P 1'
#
loop_
_entity.id
_entity.type
_entity.pdbx_description
1 polymer ?
#
loop_
_entity_poly.entity_id
_entity_poly.type
_entity_poly.pdbx_seq_one_letter_code
_entity_poly.pdbx_strand_id
1 'polypeptide(L)'
;MFLLVSLDLGLSLGLSLLATAAFSSIFFVWFAGTIHSVYASQMLFPVLAAWLFIRYVQRKLLWLLLAASISSAFGAGMRPSDGFFLFPLLAFVTFRYVKNWAHRSLAAATYGLVCLGWYLPTLMASHQANQTLSGQLAPLTHTTSLVFGAPLTHVAANMLRVLLPGLAAFWMLLPAWFLPRSRQELFVILLWVLPGCLFLLVVYMADAPYLTFMVAPLILLAALSRKRRLAFTSLAACALWNCLFFLCARPLANRSLMASSINYYTVKYTRYGLVHHWSSTVHDKSNSIP
;
A
#
# COMPACT_ATOMS: atom_id res chain seq x y z
N MET A 1 -13.13 8.27 3.76
CA MET A 1 -13.39 6.85 3.41
C MET A 1 -13.04 5.89 4.54
N PHE A 2 -11.78 5.85 4.99
CA PHE A 2 -11.30 4.90 5.99
C PHE A 2 -12.10 4.91 7.31
N LEU A 3 -12.48 6.10 7.80
CA LEU A 3 -13.37 6.26 8.97
C LEU A 3 -14.68 5.47 8.84
N LEU A 4 -15.31 5.49 7.67
CA LEU A 4 -16.59 4.79 7.41
C LEU A 4 -16.40 3.28 7.45
N VAL A 5 -15.29 2.79 6.88
CA VAL A 5 -14.92 1.36 6.97
C VAL A 5 -14.77 0.94 8.43
N SER A 6 -14.03 1.73 9.23
CA SER A 6 -13.82 1.42 10.64
C SER A 6 -15.14 1.38 11.44
N LEU A 7 -16.05 2.30 11.19
CA LEU A 7 -17.36 2.33 11.83
C LEU A 7 -18.25 1.14 11.40
N ASP A 8 -18.29 0.81 10.11
CA ASP A 8 -19.06 -0.34 9.60
C ASP A 8 -18.49 -1.70 10.08
N LEU A 9 -17.23 -1.73 10.51
CA LEU A 9 -16.60 -2.87 11.19
C LEU A 9 -16.88 -2.93 12.70
N GLY A 10 -17.70 -2.01 13.24
CA GLY A 10 -18.11 -2.01 14.65
C GLY A 10 -17.09 -1.42 15.62
N LEU A 11 -16.10 -0.66 15.13
CA LEU A 11 -15.15 0.05 15.99
C LEU A 11 -15.84 1.28 16.62
N SER A 12 -15.51 1.57 17.89
CA SER A 12 -15.96 2.80 18.56
C SER A 12 -15.45 4.04 17.82
N LEU A 13 -16.23 5.13 17.81
CA LEU A 13 -15.87 6.38 17.13
C LEU A 13 -14.43 6.85 17.41
N GLY A 14 -14.00 6.88 18.68
CA GLY A 14 -12.65 7.30 19.06
C GLY A 14 -11.55 6.43 18.44
N LEU A 15 -11.77 5.12 18.37
CA LEU A 15 -10.82 4.18 17.75
C LEU A 15 -10.81 4.33 16.22
N SER A 16 -11.97 4.57 15.61
CA SER A 16 -12.09 4.84 14.17
C SER A 16 -11.42 6.17 13.78
N LEU A 17 -11.53 7.20 14.61
CA LEU A 17 -10.82 8.48 14.43
C LEU A 17 -9.30 8.29 14.54
N LEU A 18 -8.83 7.57 15.56
CA LEU A 18 -7.39 7.28 15.69
C LEU A 18 -6.85 6.41 14.56
N ALA A 19 -7.60 5.40 14.12
CA ALA A 19 -7.21 4.58 13.00
C ALA A 19 -7.12 5.42 11.72
N THR A 20 -8.05 6.36 11.53
CA THR A 20 -7.99 7.32 10.41
C THR A 20 -6.81 8.26 10.53
N ALA A 21 -6.54 8.79 11.73
CA ALA A 21 -5.38 9.65 11.97
C ALA A 21 -4.06 8.89 11.68
N ALA A 22 -3.92 7.67 12.18
CA ALA A 22 -2.76 6.82 11.94
C ALA A 22 -2.61 6.50 10.45
N PHE A 23 -3.69 6.10 9.76
CA PHE A 23 -3.72 5.88 8.32
C PHE A 23 -3.25 7.11 7.53
N SER A 24 -3.76 8.29 7.87
CA SER A 24 -3.42 9.53 7.19
C SER A 24 -2.02 10.04 7.54
N SER A 25 -1.46 9.70 8.70
CA SER A 25 -0.18 10.24 9.18
C SER A 25 1.07 9.55 8.64
N ILE A 26 0.95 8.39 8.01
CA ILE A 26 2.11 7.60 7.56
C ILE A 26 3.01 8.45 6.65
N PHE A 27 4.28 8.59 7.00
CA PHE A 27 5.16 9.61 6.40
C PHE A 27 5.28 9.47 4.87
N PHE A 28 5.37 8.23 4.36
CA PHE A 28 5.46 7.99 2.91
C PHE A 28 4.13 8.18 2.17
N VAL A 29 2.99 8.25 2.87
CA VAL A 29 1.69 8.62 2.28
C VAL A 29 1.66 10.10 1.94
N TRP A 30 2.25 10.95 2.78
CA TRP A 30 2.36 12.38 2.50
C TRP A 30 3.27 12.61 1.30
N PHE A 31 4.43 11.93 1.28
CA PHE A 31 5.34 11.95 0.14
C PHE A 31 4.66 11.49 -1.17
N ALA A 32 3.92 10.39 -1.12
CA ALA A 32 3.15 9.87 -2.25
C ALA A 32 2.19 10.92 -2.82
N GLY A 33 1.44 11.62 -1.94
CA GLY A 33 0.53 12.69 -2.34
C GLY A 33 1.22 13.90 -2.99
N THR A 34 2.46 14.19 -2.61
CA THR A 34 3.22 15.33 -3.17
C THR A 34 3.86 15.06 -4.53
N ILE A 35 4.11 13.81 -4.90
CA ILE A 35 4.95 13.48 -6.07
C ILE A 35 4.15 12.84 -7.21
N HIS A 36 3.21 11.94 -6.91
CA HIS A 36 2.47 11.26 -7.96
C HIS A 36 1.07 10.86 -7.48
N SER A 37 0.05 11.39 -8.15
CA SER A 37 -1.38 11.08 -7.92
C SER A 37 -1.71 9.59 -8.00
N VAL A 38 -0.91 8.82 -8.75
CA VAL A 38 -1.02 7.36 -8.83
C VAL A 38 -0.83 6.69 -7.47
N TYR A 39 0.15 7.10 -6.66
CA TYR A 39 0.35 6.52 -5.32
C TYR A 39 -0.78 6.91 -4.34
N ALA A 40 -1.34 8.12 -4.50
CA ALA A 40 -2.50 8.55 -3.71
C ALA A 40 -3.74 7.70 -4.02
N SER A 41 -3.91 7.23 -5.26
CA SER A 41 -5.03 6.36 -5.64
C SER A 41 -5.04 5.02 -4.88
N GLN A 42 -3.86 4.53 -4.47
CA GLN A 42 -3.69 3.29 -3.69
C GLN A 42 -4.23 3.43 -2.26
N MET A 43 -4.34 4.65 -1.74
CA MET A 43 -4.99 4.93 -0.45
C MET A 43 -6.52 4.92 -0.57
N LEU A 44 -7.05 5.24 -1.75
CA LEU A 44 -8.48 5.46 -1.94
C LEU A 44 -9.19 4.21 -2.43
N PHE A 45 -8.84 3.70 -3.61
CA PHE A 45 -9.63 2.67 -4.29
C PHE A 45 -9.69 1.34 -3.54
N PRO A 46 -8.61 0.83 -2.92
CA PRO A 46 -8.67 -0.41 -2.14
C PRO A 46 -9.60 -0.28 -0.93
N VAL A 47 -9.53 0.85 -0.23
CA VAL A 47 -10.37 1.15 0.94
C VAL A 47 -11.83 1.35 0.52
N LEU A 48 -12.06 2.04 -0.61
CA LEU A 48 -13.39 2.25 -1.17
C LEU A 48 -14.03 0.94 -1.61
N ALA A 49 -13.30 0.09 -2.32
CA ALA A 49 -13.76 -1.22 -2.73
C ALA A 49 -14.13 -2.08 -1.50
N ALA A 50 -13.24 -2.13 -0.49
CA ALA A 50 -13.52 -2.86 0.75
C ALA A 50 -14.79 -2.34 1.45
N TRP A 51 -14.96 -1.02 1.54
CA TRP A 51 -16.18 -0.41 2.11
C TRP A 51 -17.44 -0.84 1.36
N LEU A 52 -17.44 -0.72 0.03
CA LEU A 52 -18.58 -1.07 -0.82
C LEU A 52 -18.90 -2.56 -0.71
N PHE A 53 -17.90 -3.43 -0.62
CA PHE A 53 -18.09 -4.86 -0.36
C PHE A 53 -18.72 -5.12 1.00
N ILE A 54 -18.25 -4.48 2.08
CA ILE A 54 -18.84 -4.63 3.41
C ILE A 54 -20.32 -4.23 3.37
N ARG A 55 -20.64 -3.08 2.76
CA ARG A 55 -22.02 -2.61 2.57
C ARG A 55 -22.85 -3.58 1.75
N TYR A 56 -22.29 -4.15 0.68
CA TYR A 56 -22.94 -5.17 -0.12
C TYR A 56 -23.27 -6.41 0.73
N VAL A 57 -22.32 -6.87 1.55
CA VAL A 57 -22.54 -8.05 2.40
C VAL A 57 -23.68 -7.82 3.39
N GLN A 58 -23.81 -6.61 3.94
CA GLN A 58 -24.87 -6.21 4.87
C GLN A 58 -26.24 -6.04 4.18
N ARG A 59 -26.30 -5.33 3.04
CA ARG A 59 -27.57 -4.90 2.42
C ARG A 59 -28.00 -5.72 1.20
N LYS A 60 -27.10 -6.51 0.62
CA LYS A 60 -27.31 -7.32 -0.59
C LYS A 60 -27.75 -6.55 -1.85
N LEU A 61 -27.53 -5.24 -1.90
CA LEU A 61 -27.90 -4.40 -3.05
C LEU A 61 -26.88 -4.53 -4.18
N LEU A 62 -27.33 -4.96 -5.37
CA LEU A 62 -26.46 -5.20 -6.52
C LEU A 62 -25.56 -4.01 -6.88
N TRP A 63 -26.08 -2.79 -6.85
CA TRP A 63 -25.31 -1.60 -7.22
C TRP A 63 -24.07 -1.39 -6.35
N LEU A 64 -24.08 -1.83 -5.07
CA LEU A 64 -22.89 -1.76 -4.20
C LEU A 64 -21.78 -2.71 -4.68
N LEU A 65 -22.15 -3.90 -5.15
CA LEU A 65 -21.22 -4.86 -5.73
C LEU A 65 -20.64 -4.32 -7.05
N LEU A 66 -21.48 -3.74 -7.91
CA LEU A 66 -21.03 -3.13 -9.16
C LEU A 66 -20.11 -1.94 -8.89
N ALA A 67 -20.46 -1.08 -7.94
CA ALA A 67 -19.61 0.03 -7.52
C ALA A 67 -18.26 -0.47 -6.98
N ALA A 68 -18.24 -1.57 -6.22
CA ALA A 68 -17.01 -2.16 -5.71
C ALA A 68 -16.13 -2.71 -6.85
N SER A 69 -16.73 -3.38 -7.84
CA SER A 69 -16.05 -3.82 -9.06
C SER A 69 -15.47 -2.65 -9.85
N ILE A 70 -16.27 -1.59 -10.08
CA ILE A 70 -15.82 -0.39 -10.80
C ILE A 70 -14.66 0.28 -10.06
N SER A 71 -14.80 0.51 -8.75
CA SER A 71 -13.76 1.10 -7.91
C SER A 71 -12.45 0.29 -7.98
N SER A 72 -12.55 -1.04 -7.92
CA SER A 72 -11.39 -1.92 -7.98
C SER A 72 -10.72 -1.90 -9.35
N ALA A 73 -11.50 -1.99 -10.44
CA ALA A 73 -11.01 -1.97 -11.81
C ALA A 73 -10.40 -0.61 -12.20
N PHE A 74 -10.98 0.48 -11.71
CA PHE A 74 -10.44 1.82 -11.92
C PHE A 74 -9.13 2.02 -11.15
N GLY A 75 -9.07 1.56 -9.89
CA GLY A 75 -7.81 1.52 -9.13
C GLY A 75 -6.72 0.71 -9.84
N ALA A 76 -7.08 -0.45 -10.41
CA ALA A 76 -6.18 -1.25 -11.23
C ALA A 76 -5.73 -0.51 -12.50
N GLY A 77 -6.54 0.37 -13.08
CA GLY A 77 -6.14 1.18 -14.23
C GLY A 77 -5.15 2.28 -13.89
N MET A 78 -5.34 2.93 -12.73
CA MET A 78 -4.36 3.90 -12.22
C MET A 78 -3.04 3.21 -11.91
N ARG A 79 -3.11 1.97 -11.41
CA ARG A 79 -1.94 1.15 -11.11
C ARG A 79 -2.21 -0.35 -11.22
N PRO A 80 -1.76 -1.00 -12.32
CA PRO A 80 -2.07 -2.41 -12.57
C PRO A 80 -1.58 -3.38 -11.49
N SER A 81 -0.46 -3.07 -10.84
CA SER A 81 0.07 -3.89 -9.74
C SER A 81 -0.90 -4.00 -8.57
N ASP A 82 -1.63 -2.94 -8.23
CA ASP A 82 -2.58 -2.98 -7.11
C ASP A 82 -3.81 -3.82 -7.43
N GLY A 83 -4.27 -3.77 -8.68
CA GLY A 83 -5.31 -4.67 -9.17
C GLY A 83 -4.89 -6.13 -8.99
N PHE A 84 -3.65 -6.46 -9.35
CA PHE A 84 -3.09 -7.79 -9.15
C PHE A 84 -2.99 -8.17 -7.66
N PHE A 85 -2.57 -7.25 -6.79
CA PHE A 85 -2.42 -7.52 -5.35
C PHE A 85 -3.76 -7.76 -4.65
N LEU A 86 -4.81 -7.03 -5.06
CA LEU A 86 -6.13 -7.11 -4.44
C LEU A 86 -7.01 -8.19 -5.06
N PHE A 87 -6.68 -8.68 -6.26
CA PHE A 87 -7.49 -9.68 -6.95
C PHE A 87 -7.77 -10.93 -6.11
N PRO A 88 -6.81 -11.54 -5.39
CA PRO A 88 -7.08 -12.69 -4.53
C PRO A 88 -8.13 -12.40 -3.44
N LEU A 89 -8.06 -11.21 -2.81
CA LEU A 89 -9.03 -10.78 -1.82
C LEU A 89 -10.41 -10.58 -2.45
N LEU A 90 -10.49 -9.89 -3.59
CA LEU A 90 -11.74 -9.63 -4.31
C LEU A 90 -12.41 -10.92 -4.77
N ALA A 91 -11.63 -11.84 -5.34
CA ALA A 91 -12.09 -13.17 -5.73
C ALA A 91 -12.62 -13.93 -4.51
N PHE A 92 -11.81 -14.03 -3.44
CA PHE A 92 -12.22 -14.71 -2.21
C PHE A 92 -13.53 -14.16 -1.63
N VAL A 93 -13.64 -12.84 -1.46
CA VAL A 93 -14.82 -12.19 -0.91
C VAL A 93 -16.04 -12.42 -1.81
N THR A 94 -15.87 -12.30 -3.13
CA THR A 94 -16.94 -12.54 -4.11
C THR A 94 -17.45 -13.97 -4.05
N PHE A 95 -16.56 -14.97 -4.12
CA PHE A 95 -16.95 -16.38 -4.07
C PHE A 95 -17.53 -16.79 -2.71
N ARG A 96 -17.01 -16.23 -1.61
CA ARG A 96 -17.46 -16.56 -0.26
C ARG A 96 -18.82 -15.98 0.08
N TYR A 97 -19.08 -14.73 -0.31
CA TYR A 97 -20.22 -13.94 0.20
C TYR A 97 -21.29 -13.57 -0.83
N VAL A 98 -20.98 -13.56 -2.13
CA VAL A 98 -22.00 -13.40 -3.19
C VAL A 98 -22.52 -14.79 -3.52
N LYS A 99 -23.78 -15.12 -3.22
CA LYS A 99 -24.35 -16.46 -3.51
C LYS A 99 -25.02 -16.56 -4.88
N ASN A 100 -25.57 -15.46 -5.37
CA ASN A 100 -26.22 -15.40 -6.68
C ASN A 100 -25.17 -15.38 -7.81
N TRP A 101 -25.22 -16.38 -8.70
CA TRP A 101 -24.27 -16.49 -9.80
C TRP A 101 -24.42 -15.34 -10.82
N ALA A 102 -25.64 -14.87 -11.07
CA ALA A 102 -25.88 -13.72 -11.95
C ALA A 102 -25.19 -12.45 -11.42
N HIS A 103 -25.21 -12.22 -10.11
CA HIS A 103 -24.49 -11.11 -9.49
C HIS A 103 -22.97 -11.24 -9.63
N ARG A 104 -22.42 -12.46 -9.50
CA ARG A 104 -20.99 -12.71 -9.71
C ARG A 104 -20.58 -12.43 -11.16
N SER A 105 -21.34 -12.98 -12.10
CA SER A 105 -21.08 -12.81 -13.54
C SER A 105 -21.18 -11.35 -13.94
N LEU A 106 -22.18 -10.61 -13.43
CA LEU A 106 -22.30 -9.18 -13.70
C LEU A 106 -21.14 -8.39 -13.08
N ALA A 107 -20.77 -8.67 -11.84
CA ALA A 107 -19.64 -8.01 -11.19
C ALA A 107 -18.30 -8.26 -11.92
N ALA A 108 -18.10 -9.48 -12.42
CA ALA A 108 -16.93 -9.86 -13.22
C ALA A 108 -16.95 -9.19 -14.60
N ALA A 109 -18.10 -9.16 -15.28
CA ALA A 109 -18.28 -8.47 -16.54
C ALA A 109 -18.03 -6.96 -16.40
N THR A 110 -18.58 -6.32 -15.36
CA THR A 110 -18.33 -4.91 -15.06
C THR A 110 -16.85 -4.65 -14.79
N TYR A 111 -16.19 -5.49 -13.99
CA TYR A 111 -14.74 -5.36 -13.75
C TYR A 111 -13.95 -5.47 -15.07
N GLY A 112 -14.25 -6.49 -15.88
CA GLY A 112 -13.60 -6.71 -17.17
C GLY A 112 -13.80 -5.55 -18.16
N LEU A 113 -15.02 -5.03 -18.29
CA LEU A 113 -15.33 -3.91 -19.18
C LEU A 113 -14.60 -2.63 -18.76
N VAL A 114 -14.55 -2.31 -17.46
CA VAL A 114 -13.79 -1.16 -16.96
C VAL A 114 -12.29 -1.34 -17.21
N CYS A 115 -11.77 -2.56 -17.00
CA CYS A 115 -10.38 -2.89 -17.32
C CYS A 115 -10.06 -2.70 -18.80
N LEU A 116 -10.92 -3.19 -19.70
CA LEU A 116 -10.76 -2.99 -21.14
C LEU A 116 -10.77 -1.50 -21.51
N GLY A 117 -11.57 -0.69 -20.82
CA GLY A 117 -11.68 0.75 -21.05
C GLY A 117 -10.36 1.52 -20.88
N TRP A 118 -9.48 1.09 -19.98
CA TRP A 118 -8.14 1.69 -19.83
C TRP A 118 -7.02 0.85 -20.45
N TYR A 119 -7.17 -0.47 -20.52
CA TYR A 119 -6.15 -1.37 -21.07
C TYR A 119 -5.99 -1.23 -22.58
N LEU A 120 -7.10 -1.15 -23.33
CA LEU A 120 -7.03 -1.03 -24.80
C LEU A 120 -6.35 0.27 -25.26
N PRO A 121 -6.69 1.46 -24.72
CA PRO A 121 -5.95 2.68 -25.05
C PRO A 121 -4.46 2.59 -24.70
N THR A 122 -4.13 1.98 -23.56
CA THR A 122 -2.73 1.78 -23.13
C THR A 122 -1.98 0.89 -24.12
N LEU A 123 -2.58 -0.22 -24.54
CA LEU A 123 -1.99 -1.14 -25.52
C LEU A 123 -1.76 -0.44 -26.88
N MET A 124 -2.75 0.33 -27.35
CA MET A 124 -2.64 1.09 -28.60
C MET A 124 -1.51 2.12 -28.53
N ALA A 125 -1.39 2.84 -27.42
CA ALA A 125 -0.32 3.81 -27.21
C ALA A 125 1.08 3.13 -27.16
N SER A 126 1.20 1.99 -26.47
CA SER A 126 2.48 1.25 -26.41
C SER A 126 2.91 0.71 -27.78
N HIS A 127 1.96 0.24 -28.60
CA HIS A 127 2.24 -0.22 -29.96
C HIS A 127 2.72 0.94 -30.84
N GLN A 128 2.12 2.13 -30.72
CA GLN A 128 2.59 3.33 -31.43
C GLN A 128 4.00 3.75 -31.02
N ALA A 129 4.40 3.50 -29.78
CA ALA A 129 5.72 3.83 -29.26
C ALA A 129 6.83 2.81 -29.65
N ASN A 130 6.53 1.77 -30.45
CA ASN A 130 7.43 0.63 -30.70
C ASN A 130 7.97 -0.02 -29.42
N GLN A 131 7.26 0.13 -28.30
CA GLN A 131 7.65 -0.44 -27.02
C GLN A 131 6.97 -1.78 -26.86
N THR A 132 7.72 -2.86 -27.02
CA THR A 132 7.23 -4.19 -26.62
C THR A 132 7.23 -4.28 -25.09
N LEU A 133 6.15 -4.82 -24.54
CA LEU A 133 6.01 -5.02 -23.09
C LEU A 133 7.18 -5.84 -22.52
N SER A 134 7.67 -6.81 -23.31
CA SER A 134 8.84 -7.63 -23.01
C SER A 134 10.14 -6.82 -23.00
N GLY A 135 10.31 -5.88 -23.94
CA GLY A 135 11.51 -5.04 -24.03
C GLY A 135 11.67 -4.06 -22.86
N GLN A 136 10.57 -3.62 -22.25
CA GLN A 136 10.61 -2.75 -21.06
C GLN A 136 10.79 -3.52 -19.75
N LEU A 137 10.16 -4.69 -19.63
CA LEU A 137 10.17 -5.46 -18.39
C LEU A 137 11.45 -6.28 -18.21
N ALA A 138 12.02 -6.84 -19.29
CA ALA A 138 13.22 -7.68 -19.22
C ALA A 138 14.42 -7.03 -18.51
N PRO A 139 14.85 -5.79 -18.82
CA PRO A 139 16.00 -5.19 -18.14
C PRO A 139 15.74 -4.90 -16.66
N LEU A 140 14.49 -4.55 -16.30
CA LEU A 140 14.11 -4.29 -14.91
C LEU A 140 14.06 -5.59 -14.10
N THR A 141 13.47 -6.65 -14.65
CA THR A 141 13.33 -7.92 -13.93
C THR A 141 14.69 -8.63 -13.76
N HIS A 142 15.57 -8.60 -14.76
CA HIS A 142 16.89 -9.24 -14.66
C HIS A 142 17.85 -8.55 -13.68
N THR A 143 17.63 -7.26 -13.38
CA THR A 143 18.52 -6.51 -12.47
C THR A 143 18.03 -6.49 -11.02
N THR A 144 16.74 -6.75 -10.78
CA THR A 144 16.16 -6.57 -9.42
C THR A 144 15.36 -7.75 -8.89
N SER A 145 15.04 -8.76 -9.70
CA SER A 145 14.23 -9.91 -9.28
C SER A 145 15.06 -11.09 -8.82
N LEU A 146 14.72 -11.63 -7.64
CA LEU A 146 15.26 -12.91 -7.18
C LEU A 146 14.87 -14.05 -8.15
N VAL A 147 13.63 -14.01 -8.68
CA VAL A 147 13.12 -15.05 -9.59
C VAL A 147 13.91 -15.11 -10.90
N PHE A 148 14.38 -13.95 -11.38
CA PHE A 148 15.09 -13.84 -12.66
C PHE A 148 16.61 -13.77 -12.51
N GLY A 149 17.14 -14.18 -11.36
CA GLY A 149 18.57 -14.37 -11.13
C GLY A 149 19.36 -13.08 -10.84
N ALA A 150 18.71 -12.04 -10.30
CA ALA A 150 19.41 -10.81 -9.92
C ALA A 150 20.49 -11.09 -8.84
N PRO A 151 21.63 -10.35 -8.86
CA PRO A 151 22.66 -10.51 -7.85
C PRO A 151 22.13 -10.29 -6.43
N LEU A 152 22.65 -11.06 -5.46
CA LEU A 152 22.18 -11.04 -4.07
C LEU A 152 22.25 -9.63 -3.44
N THR A 153 23.20 -8.80 -3.86
CA THR A 153 23.33 -7.40 -3.42
C THR A 153 22.12 -6.55 -3.80
N HIS A 154 21.58 -6.72 -5.01
CA HIS A 154 20.38 -6.03 -5.48
C HIS A 154 19.13 -6.53 -4.76
N VAL A 155 19.04 -7.84 -4.51
CA VAL A 155 17.96 -8.43 -3.72
C VAL A 155 17.98 -7.88 -2.29
N ALA A 156 19.14 -7.87 -1.64
CA ALA A 156 19.30 -7.33 -0.29
C ALA A 156 18.93 -5.84 -0.22
N ALA A 157 19.36 -5.04 -1.21
CA ALA A 157 18.95 -3.65 -1.34
C ALA A 157 17.43 -3.50 -1.50
N ASN A 158 16.79 -4.38 -2.27
CA ASN A 158 15.33 -4.38 -2.44
C ASN A 158 14.59 -4.74 -1.15
N MET A 159 15.09 -5.73 -0.40
CA MET A 159 14.53 -6.06 0.92
C MET A 159 14.65 -4.87 1.88
N LEU A 160 15.78 -4.17 1.90
CA LEU A 160 15.95 -2.97 2.73
C LEU A 160 15.00 -1.83 2.31
N ARG A 161 14.71 -1.66 1.02
CA ARG A 161 13.74 -0.68 0.51
C ARG A 161 12.31 -0.93 0.99
N VAL A 162 11.95 -2.18 1.26
CA VAL A 162 10.64 -2.55 1.81
C VAL A 162 10.67 -2.48 3.34
N LEU A 163 11.68 -3.12 3.94
CA LEU A 163 11.73 -3.34 5.38
C LEU A 163 12.00 -2.06 6.16
N LEU A 164 12.96 -1.21 5.75
CA LEU A 164 13.31 -0.01 6.50
C LEU A 164 12.15 0.99 6.60
N PRO A 165 11.53 1.46 5.49
CA PRO A 165 10.38 2.34 5.60
C PRO A 165 9.15 1.65 6.20
N GLY A 166 8.95 0.35 5.98
CA GLY A 166 7.87 -0.40 6.63
C GLY A 166 8.01 -0.47 8.15
N LEU A 167 9.20 -0.81 8.65
CA LEU A 167 9.52 -0.82 10.08
C LEU A 167 9.41 0.59 10.65
N ALA A 168 10.00 1.59 10.00
CA ALA A 168 9.91 2.97 10.43
C ALA A 168 8.45 3.46 10.53
N ALA A 169 7.57 3.06 9.61
CA ALA A 169 6.19 3.48 9.63
C ALA A 169 5.34 2.73 10.67
N PHE A 170 5.56 1.43 10.85
CA PHE A 170 4.60 0.57 11.54
C PHE A 170 5.08 -0.09 12.83
N TRP A 171 6.32 0.12 13.26
CA TRP A 171 6.84 -0.55 14.46
C TRP A 171 5.99 -0.29 15.73
N MET A 172 5.39 0.89 15.84
CA MET A 172 4.45 1.24 16.94
C MET A 172 3.17 0.39 16.94
N LEU A 173 2.83 -0.27 15.83
CA LEU A 173 1.67 -1.14 15.72
C LEU A 173 1.96 -2.60 16.09
N LEU A 174 3.24 -2.99 16.20
CA LEU A 174 3.67 -4.37 16.50
C LEU A 174 2.99 -4.92 17.77
N PRO A 175 2.89 -4.19 18.90
CA PRO A 175 2.25 -4.73 20.11
C PRO A 175 0.79 -5.13 19.86
N ALA A 176 0.07 -4.36 19.05
CA ALA A 176 -1.31 -4.68 18.69
C ALA A 176 -1.37 -5.88 17.73
N TRP A 177 -0.42 -6.03 16.80
CA TRP A 177 -0.39 -7.11 15.81
C TRP A 177 -0.14 -8.50 16.41
N PHE A 178 0.56 -8.64 17.53
CA PHE A 178 0.80 -9.96 18.14
C PHE A 178 -0.33 -10.49 19.03
N LEU A 179 -1.46 -9.78 19.11
CA LEU A 179 -2.58 -10.22 19.92
C LEU A 179 -3.42 -11.31 19.25
N PRO A 180 -4.05 -12.21 20.04
CA PRO A 180 -4.84 -13.31 19.51
C PRO A 180 -6.05 -12.79 18.71
N ARG A 181 -6.25 -13.38 17.52
CA ARG A 181 -7.28 -13.01 16.53
C ARG A 181 -8.00 -14.23 15.97
N SER A 182 -9.12 -14.00 15.30
CA SER A 182 -9.77 -15.07 14.56
C SER A 182 -8.93 -15.47 13.33
N ARG A 183 -8.94 -16.76 12.98
CA ARG A 183 -8.26 -17.25 11.77
C ARG A 183 -8.76 -16.55 10.50
N GLN A 184 -10.04 -16.18 10.47
CA GLN A 184 -10.66 -15.50 9.34
C GLN A 184 -10.13 -14.08 9.15
N GLU A 185 -10.00 -13.30 10.23
CA GLU A 185 -9.40 -11.95 10.18
C GLU A 185 -7.97 -11.99 9.62
N LEU A 186 -7.15 -12.90 10.15
CA LEU A 186 -5.78 -13.08 9.68
C LEU A 186 -5.74 -13.49 8.21
N PHE A 187 -6.59 -14.43 7.80
CA PHE A 187 -6.63 -14.89 6.41
C PHE A 187 -7.01 -13.76 5.43
N VAL A 188 -8.01 -12.94 5.77
CA VAL A 188 -8.42 -11.80 4.94
C VAL A 188 -7.29 -10.77 4.81
N ILE A 189 -6.60 -10.47 5.90
CA ILE A 189 -5.50 -9.51 5.90
C ILE A 189 -4.29 -10.06 5.13
N LEU A 190 -4.01 -11.36 5.24
CA LEU A 190 -2.97 -12.02 4.44
C LEU A 190 -3.30 -11.97 2.95
N LEU A 191 -4.55 -12.23 2.54
CA LEU A 191 -4.95 -12.10 1.13
C LEU A 191 -4.81 -10.67 0.59
N TRP A 192 -4.88 -9.65 1.46
CA TRP A 192 -4.67 -8.26 1.07
C TRP A 192 -3.18 -7.91 0.96
N VAL A 193 -2.37 -8.28 1.96
CA VAL A 193 -1.00 -7.80 2.09
C VAL A 193 0.01 -8.72 1.38
N LEU A 194 -0.17 -10.03 1.50
CA LEU A 194 0.84 -11.02 1.09
C LEU A 194 1.15 -10.98 -0.41
N PRO A 195 0.16 -10.91 -1.34
CA PRO A 195 0.46 -10.89 -2.77
C PRO A 195 1.36 -9.72 -3.17
N GLY A 196 1.07 -8.52 -2.64
CA GLY A 196 1.86 -7.33 -2.89
C GLY A 196 3.25 -7.40 -2.26
N CYS A 197 3.36 -7.89 -1.02
CA CYS A 197 4.65 -8.07 -0.37
C CYS A 197 5.53 -9.08 -1.12
N LEU A 198 4.99 -10.21 -1.55
CA LEU A 198 5.75 -11.20 -2.31
C LEU A 198 6.22 -10.64 -3.66
N PHE A 199 5.35 -9.91 -4.37
CA PHE A 199 5.74 -9.28 -5.61
C PHE A 199 6.85 -8.24 -5.42
N LEU A 200 6.72 -7.37 -4.42
CA LEU A 200 7.72 -6.33 -4.14
C LEU A 200 9.04 -6.88 -3.58
N LEU A 201 9.02 -7.99 -2.86
CA LEU A 201 10.25 -8.59 -2.32
C LEU A 201 10.97 -9.45 -3.36
N VAL A 202 10.22 -10.19 -4.17
CA VAL A 202 10.78 -11.27 -5.00
C VAL A 202 10.92 -10.85 -6.47
N VAL A 203 10.04 -9.97 -6.98
CA VAL A 203 9.93 -9.71 -8.43
C VAL A 203 10.34 -8.29 -8.83
N TYR A 204 9.91 -7.26 -8.08
CA TYR A 204 10.02 -5.87 -8.52
C TYR A 204 10.72 -4.98 -7.50
N MET A 205 11.43 -3.96 -8.00
CA MET A 205 12.10 -2.96 -7.18
C MET A 205 11.10 -2.05 -6.46
N ALA A 206 10.98 -2.20 -5.14
CA ALA A 206 10.09 -1.38 -4.34
C ALA A 206 10.74 -0.05 -3.94
N ASP A 207 9.96 1.02 -3.93
CA ASP A 207 10.25 2.24 -3.17
C ASP A 207 9.20 2.43 -2.07
N ALA A 208 9.43 3.28 -1.07
CA ALA A 208 8.48 3.44 0.05
C ALA A 208 7.03 3.78 -0.39
N PRO A 209 6.78 4.58 -1.45
CA PRO A 209 5.42 4.81 -1.94
C PRO A 209 4.73 3.55 -2.48
N TYR A 210 5.46 2.48 -2.79
CA TYR A 210 4.87 1.19 -3.17
C TYR A 210 4.28 0.45 -1.96
N LEU A 211 4.55 0.89 -0.73
CA LEU A 211 4.07 0.27 0.51
C LEU A 211 2.69 0.80 0.95
N THR A 212 2.15 1.75 0.22
CA THR A 212 0.83 2.37 0.43
C THR A 212 -0.30 1.33 0.46
N PHE A 213 -0.26 0.30 -0.41
CA PHE A 213 -1.32 -0.74 -0.45
C PHE A 213 -1.49 -1.49 0.87
N MET A 214 -0.44 -1.59 1.70
CA MET A 214 -0.50 -2.29 2.99
C MET A 214 -0.89 -1.38 4.16
N VAL A 215 -0.94 -0.06 4.00
CA VAL A 215 -1.26 0.87 5.10
C VAL A 215 -2.65 0.56 5.69
N ALA A 216 -3.68 0.51 4.84
CA ALA A 216 -5.05 0.23 5.28
C ALA A 216 -5.20 -1.10 6.04
N PRO A 217 -4.81 -2.26 5.48
CA PRO A 217 -4.98 -3.53 6.16
C PRO A 217 -4.15 -3.64 7.45
N LEU A 218 -2.95 -3.05 7.51
CA LEU A 218 -2.10 -3.09 8.71
C LEU A 218 -2.64 -2.21 9.85
N ILE A 219 -3.22 -1.05 9.53
CA ILE A 219 -3.91 -0.20 10.50
C ILE A 219 -5.20 -0.87 10.98
N LEU A 220 -5.98 -1.46 10.08
CA LEU A 220 -7.17 -2.23 10.44
C LEU A 220 -6.81 -3.44 11.31
N LEU A 221 -5.70 -4.13 11.02
CA LEU A 221 -5.20 -5.23 11.84
C LEU A 221 -4.98 -4.78 13.29
N ALA A 222 -4.36 -3.62 13.49
CA ALA A 222 -4.15 -3.06 14.83
C ALA A 222 -5.47 -2.63 15.49
N ALA A 223 -6.35 -1.95 14.74
CA ALA A 223 -7.62 -1.43 15.24
C ALA A 223 -8.62 -2.53 15.66
N LEU A 224 -8.64 -3.67 14.95
CA LEU A 224 -9.52 -4.81 15.24
C LEU A 224 -9.04 -5.67 16.42
N SER A 225 -7.97 -5.26 17.11
CA SER A 225 -7.46 -5.99 18.27
C SER A 225 -8.48 -6.05 19.41
N ARG A 226 -8.57 -7.23 20.05
CA ARG A 226 -9.44 -7.47 21.22
C ARG A 226 -9.05 -6.62 22.43
N LYS A 227 -7.76 -6.28 22.60
CA LYS A 227 -7.30 -5.41 23.69
C LYS A 227 -7.40 -3.94 23.26
N ARG A 228 -8.58 -3.36 23.40
CA ARG A 228 -8.90 -1.98 22.96
C ARG A 228 -7.92 -0.93 23.45
N ARG A 229 -7.47 -1.00 24.72
CA ARG A 229 -6.47 -0.05 25.26
C ARG A 229 -5.15 -0.10 24.50
N LEU A 230 -4.64 -1.30 24.20
CA LEU A 230 -3.40 -1.46 23.45
C LEU A 230 -3.55 -1.01 21.99
N ALA A 231 -4.71 -1.30 21.37
CA ALA A 231 -5.03 -0.82 20.03
C ALA A 231 -5.00 0.71 19.98
N PHE A 232 -5.67 1.35 20.94
CA PHE A 232 -5.73 2.80 21.07
C PHE A 232 -4.34 3.42 21.23
N THR A 233 -3.53 2.93 22.18
CA THR A 233 -2.18 3.46 22.41
C THR A 233 -1.26 3.23 21.22
N SER A 234 -1.34 2.06 20.57
CA SER A 234 -0.50 1.74 19.40
C SER A 234 -0.85 2.63 18.21
N LEU A 235 -2.13 2.88 17.95
CA LEU A 235 -2.58 3.77 16.88
C LEU A 235 -2.20 5.23 17.14
N ALA A 236 -2.40 5.72 18.37
CA ALA A 236 -2.00 7.07 18.75
C ALA A 236 -0.47 7.26 18.66
N ALA A 237 0.30 6.30 19.17
CA ALA A 237 1.76 6.32 19.08
C ALA A 237 2.24 6.25 17.63
N CYS A 238 1.63 5.40 16.79
CA CYS A 238 1.92 5.32 15.37
C CYS A 238 1.65 6.66 14.67
N ALA A 239 0.51 7.29 14.95
CA ALA A 239 0.15 8.57 14.35
C ALA A 239 1.14 9.68 14.73
N LEU A 240 1.42 9.80 16.02
CA LEU A 240 2.36 10.79 16.54
C LEU A 240 3.78 10.54 16.00
N TRP A 241 4.24 9.30 16.03
CA TRP A 241 5.55 8.91 15.54
C TRP A 241 5.73 9.26 14.06
N ASN A 242 4.78 8.89 13.20
CA ASN A 242 4.92 9.16 11.76
C ASN A 242 4.89 10.67 11.46
N CYS A 243 4.06 11.45 12.16
CA CYS A 243 4.06 12.90 12.06
C CYS A 243 5.41 13.51 12.48
N LEU A 244 5.94 13.11 13.64
CA LEU A 244 7.23 13.58 14.14
C LEU A 244 8.37 13.14 13.22
N PHE A 245 8.35 11.90 12.75
CA PHE A 245 9.34 11.38 11.83
C PHE A 245 9.33 12.17 10.51
N PHE A 246 8.15 12.41 9.92
CA PHE A 246 8.06 13.20 8.70
C PHE A 246 8.55 14.65 8.88
N LEU A 247 8.18 15.31 9.98
CA LEU A 247 8.46 16.73 10.20
C LEU A 247 9.88 17.00 10.70
N CYS A 248 10.44 16.11 11.52
CA CYS A 248 11.65 16.36 12.28
C CYS A 248 12.85 15.49 11.86
N ALA A 249 12.64 14.36 11.18
CA ALA A 249 13.77 13.50 10.82
C ALA A 249 14.72 14.22 9.85
N ARG A 250 16.01 14.12 10.16
CA ARG A 250 17.11 14.66 9.37
C ARG A 250 18.08 13.54 9.02
N PRO A 251 18.91 13.74 7.98
CA PRO A 251 19.91 12.76 7.60
C PRO A 251 20.89 12.52 8.74
N LEU A 252 21.21 11.25 8.96
CA LEU A 252 22.28 10.86 9.85
C LEU A 252 23.62 11.28 9.22
N ALA A 253 24.45 12.01 9.97
CA ALA A 253 25.75 12.51 9.51
C ALA A 253 26.82 11.40 9.37
N ASN A 254 26.58 10.23 9.98
CA ASN A 254 27.50 9.10 9.95
C ASN A 254 27.59 8.51 8.53
N ARG A 255 28.81 8.16 8.09
CA ARG A 255 29.10 7.51 6.80
C ARG A 255 28.92 5.99 6.81
N SER A 256 28.46 5.41 7.91
CA SER A 256 28.21 3.98 7.99
C SER A 256 27.16 3.54 6.96
N LEU A 257 27.29 2.32 6.45
CA LEU A 257 26.37 1.74 5.47
C LEU A 257 24.92 1.73 5.98
N MET A 258 24.74 1.52 7.28
CA MET A 258 23.42 1.58 7.94
C MET A 258 22.83 2.99 7.89
N ALA A 259 23.61 4.01 8.24
CA ALA A 259 23.16 5.40 8.20
C ALA A 259 22.79 5.84 6.78
N SER A 260 23.62 5.49 5.79
CA SER A 260 23.35 5.74 4.38
C SER A 260 22.08 5.04 3.89
N SER A 261 21.85 3.80 4.32
CA SER A 261 20.65 3.03 3.97
C SER A 261 19.38 3.64 4.56
N ILE A 262 19.39 4.04 5.84
CA ILE A 262 18.26 4.71 6.50
C ILE A 262 17.98 6.05 5.83
N ASN A 263 19.03 6.83 5.56
CA ASN A 263 18.89 8.12 4.89
C ASN A 263 18.21 7.96 3.53
N TYR A 264 18.71 7.04 2.72
CA TYR A 264 18.25 6.84 1.34
C TYR A 264 16.88 6.16 1.24
N TYR A 265 16.60 5.15 2.08
CA TYR A 265 15.36 4.35 2.01
C TYR A 265 14.25 4.84 2.93
N THR A 266 14.52 5.78 3.84
CA THR A 266 13.51 6.24 4.80
C THR A 266 13.48 7.76 4.92
N VAL A 267 14.61 8.41 5.25
CA VAL A 267 14.65 9.88 5.48
C VAL A 267 14.37 10.66 4.20
N LYS A 268 14.72 10.14 3.03
CA LYS A 268 14.35 10.68 1.71
C LYS A 268 12.86 11.04 1.60
N TYR A 269 11.99 10.30 2.29
CA TYR A 269 10.53 10.45 2.22
C TYR A 269 9.94 11.42 3.27
N THR A 270 10.79 12.17 3.96
CA THR A 270 10.39 13.14 5.00
C THR A 270 10.30 14.55 4.42
N ARG A 271 9.84 15.52 5.22
CA ARG A 271 9.84 16.95 4.84
C ARG A 271 11.25 17.42 4.43
N TYR A 272 12.29 16.97 5.13
CA TYR A 272 13.67 17.33 4.78
C TYR A 272 14.02 16.88 3.35
N GLY A 273 13.71 15.62 3.02
CA GLY A 273 13.99 15.05 1.71
C GLY A 273 13.21 15.72 0.58
N LEU A 274 11.96 16.13 0.85
CA LEU A 274 11.14 16.90 -0.09
C LEU A 274 11.71 18.30 -0.36
N VAL A 275 12.02 19.07 0.69
CA VAL A 275 12.48 20.46 0.57
C VAL A 275 13.84 20.54 -0.13
N HIS A 276 14.75 19.60 0.14
CA HIS A 276 16.11 19.64 -0.39
C HIS A 276 16.28 18.82 -1.68
N HIS A 277 15.18 18.41 -2.32
CA HIS A 277 15.19 17.60 -3.54
C HIS A 277 16.19 16.45 -3.47
N TRP A 278 16.03 15.57 -2.48
CA TRP A 278 17.01 14.53 -2.13
C TRP A 278 17.63 13.85 -3.36
N SER A 279 18.88 14.19 -3.65
CA SER A 279 19.74 13.46 -4.58
C SER A 279 20.70 12.59 -3.78
N SER A 280 21.10 11.44 -4.33
CA SER A 280 22.16 10.61 -3.75
C SER A 280 23.50 11.36 -3.60
N THR A 281 23.64 12.51 -4.28
CA THR A 281 24.79 13.43 -4.20
C THR A 281 24.63 14.55 -3.15
N VAL A 282 23.50 14.65 -2.43
CA VAL A 282 23.32 15.63 -1.33
C VAL A 282 24.27 15.38 -0.16
N HIS A 283 24.83 14.17 -0.03
CA HIS A 283 25.90 13.89 0.94
C HIS A 283 27.13 14.79 0.75
N ASP A 284 27.42 15.27 -0.47
CA ASP A 284 28.54 16.17 -0.73
C ASP A 284 28.22 17.64 -0.43
N LYS A 285 26.94 18.03 -0.36
CA LYS A 285 26.53 19.44 -0.13
C LYS A 285 26.25 19.77 1.33
N SER A 286 26.15 18.78 2.22
CA SER A 286 25.97 19.04 3.66
C SER A 286 27.20 19.66 4.35
N ASN A 287 28.34 19.74 3.64
CA ASN A 287 29.54 20.45 4.06
C ASN A 287 29.63 21.91 3.54
N SER A 288 28.60 22.41 2.85
CA SER A 288 28.63 23.74 2.21
C SER A 288 27.43 24.62 2.54
N ILE A 289 26.75 24.39 3.66
CA ILE A 289 25.79 25.35 4.22
C ILE A 289 26.47 26.00 5.44
N PRO A 290 26.76 27.30 5.42
CA PRO A 290 27.35 28.02 6.56
C PRO A 290 26.40 28.06 7.77
#